data_AF-A0A2T5XYS7-F1
#
_entry.id   AF-A0A2T5XYS7-F1
#
_cell.length_a   1.000
_cell.length_b   1.000
_cell.length_c   1.000
_cell.angle_alpha   90.00
_cell.angle_beta   90.00
_cell.angle_gamma   90.00
#
_symmetry.space_group_name_H-M   'P 1'
#
loop_
_entity.id
_entity.type
_entity.pdbx_description
1 polymer ?
#
loop_
_entity_poly.entity_id
_entity_poly.type
_entity_poly.pdbx_seq_one_letter_code
_entity_poly.pdbx_strand_id
1 'polypeptide(L)'
;MKHYITLLSLLIVSLGFAQKDPVAIIKSVNALKKQTIAQMQANTNKTKNDILCEKFAKEAREKLLEIEDIESSSFKPYLKKDGGFTTDFQKLLNNSGLQDAWDEGFGGFYFKKGYLAKIFKNYLSEEYLLYIRINDIRPFMYNDAALMISWDELGTLLLNESNFIKKYPNSKKLKEVKLCYADDVITFIFGIDNTPSFEIPVARKTMKAFVSKNPEALATPLVKIYLENTKVNKNGMTVYKDENKNLYDLINAELEKQLGGKISELSSEFYSQYNGD
;
A
#
# COMPACT_ATOMS: atom_id res chain seq x y z
N MET A 1 7.36 21.30 -3.59
CA MET A 1 8.58 21.02 -4.37
C MET A 1 8.36 19.71 -5.10
N LYS A 2 8.44 19.73 -6.44
CA LYS A 2 8.28 18.55 -7.28
C LYS A 2 9.49 17.64 -7.09
N HIS A 3 9.38 16.62 -6.25
CA HIS A 3 10.40 15.59 -6.16
C HIS A 3 10.11 14.57 -7.26
N TYR A 4 10.94 14.63 -8.29
CA TYR A 4 11.05 13.61 -9.33
C TYR A 4 11.27 12.27 -8.64
N ILE A 5 10.26 11.40 -8.70
CA ILE A 5 10.44 9.97 -8.49
C ILE A 5 11.38 9.54 -9.60
N THR A 6 12.61 9.22 -9.24
CA THR A 6 13.60 8.67 -10.17
C THR A 6 13.01 7.39 -10.74
N LEU A 7 12.49 7.48 -11.96
CA LEU A 7 12.12 6.34 -12.78
C LEU A 7 13.40 5.53 -12.95
N LEU A 8 13.54 4.42 -12.21
CA LEU A 8 14.57 3.45 -12.48
C LEU A 8 14.21 2.79 -13.81
N SER A 9 14.66 3.39 -14.91
CA SER A 9 14.61 2.80 -16.24
C SER A 9 15.53 1.58 -16.24
N LEU A 10 15.00 0.44 -15.82
CA LEU A 10 15.62 -0.87 -16.00
C LEU A 10 15.71 -1.12 -17.51
N LEU A 11 16.89 -0.90 -18.05
CA LEU A 11 17.25 -1.26 -19.40
C LEU A 11 17.41 -2.79 -19.42
N ILE A 12 16.29 -3.49 -19.63
CA ILE A 12 16.27 -4.95 -19.75
C ILE A 12 16.98 -5.29 -21.07
N VAL A 13 18.21 -5.79 -20.95
CA VAL A 13 18.90 -6.47 -22.04
C VAL A 13 18.04 -7.68 -22.41
N SER A 14 17.37 -7.61 -23.56
CA SER A 14 16.51 -8.66 -24.10
C SER A 14 17.36 -9.85 -24.56
N LEU A 15 17.78 -10.67 -23.61
CA LEU A 15 18.10 -12.08 -23.89
C LEU A 15 16.76 -12.78 -24.15
N GLY A 16 16.63 -13.44 -25.30
CA GLY A 16 15.39 -14.08 -25.75
C GLY A 16 14.89 -15.14 -24.77
N PHE A 17 14.09 -14.72 -23.80
CA PHE A 17 13.25 -15.63 -23.02
C PHE A 17 12.03 -15.95 -23.88
N ALA A 18 11.76 -17.24 -24.08
CA ALA A 18 10.45 -17.67 -24.56
C ALA A 18 9.40 -17.03 -23.64
N GLN A 19 8.47 -16.28 -24.22
CA GLN A 19 7.46 -15.56 -23.46
C GLN A 19 6.72 -16.54 -22.56
N LYS A 20 6.86 -16.38 -21.23
CA LYS A 20 6.34 -17.35 -20.27
C LYS A 20 4.83 -17.21 -20.17
N ASP A 21 4.13 -18.32 -20.35
CA ASP A 21 2.66 -18.37 -20.26
C ASP A 21 2.17 -17.84 -18.88
N PRO A 22 1.34 -16.78 -18.84
CA PRO A 22 0.75 -16.24 -17.62
C PRO A 22 0.09 -17.29 -16.72
N VAL A 23 -0.55 -18.31 -17.31
CA VAL A 23 -1.18 -19.40 -16.54
C VAL A 23 -0.13 -20.25 -15.83
N ALA A 24 0.98 -20.56 -16.50
CA ALA A 24 2.09 -21.31 -15.90
C ALA A 24 2.73 -20.53 -14.75
N ILE A 25 2.93 -19.21 -14.91
CA ILE A 25 3.46 -18.34 -13.86
C ILE A 25 2.54 -18.36 -12.63
N ILE A 26 1.24 -18.10 -12.80
CA ILE A 26 0.28 -18.08 -11.69
C ILE A 26 0.21 -19.45 -10.98
N LYS A 27 0.27 -20.55 -11.73
CA LYS A 27 0.35 -21.91 -11.14
C LYS A 27 1.62 -22.11 -10.32
N SER A 28 2.76 -21.59 -10.78
CA SER A 28 4.03 -21.66 -10.04
C SER A 28 3.97 -20.88 -8.72
N VAL A 29 3.36 -19.69 -8.71
CA VAL A 29 3.14 -18.88 -7.50
C VAL A 29 2.24 -19.62 -6.50
N ASN A 30 1.20 -20.29 -6.99
CA ASN A 30 0.34 -21.13 -6.15
C ASN A 30 1.07 -22.35 -5.56
N ALA A 31 1.97 -22.98 -6.31
CA ALA A 31 2.80 -24.06 -5.82
C ALA A 31 3.76 -23.56 -4.72
N LEU A 32 4.43 -22.43 -4.95
CA LEU A 32 5.30 -21.77 -3.97
C LEU A 32 4.56 -21.44 -2.67
N LYS A 33 3.33 -20.91 -2.78
CA LYS A 33 2.45 -20.66 -1.62
C LYS A 33 2.18 -21.93 -0.81
N LYS A 34 1.82 -23.03 -1.48
CA LYS A 34 1.56 -24.32 -0.81
C LYS A 34 2.81 -24.86 -0.11
N GLN A 35 3.97 -24.78 -0.77
CA GLN A 35 5.25 -25.17 -0.18
C GLN A 35 5.59 -24.34 1.06
N THR A 36 5.39 -23.01 0.98
CA THR A 36 5.63 -22.09 2.11
C THR A 36 4.73 -22.44 3.30
N ILE A 37 3.44 -22.71 3.07
CA ILE A 37 2.52 -23.14 4.12
C ILE A 37 2.97 -24.45 4.77
N ALA A 38 3.41 -25.44 3.98
CA ALA A 38 3.91 -26.70 4.52
C ALA A 38 5.15 -26.50 5.41
N GLN A 39 6.09 -25.64 4.99
CA GLN A 39 7.25 -25.27 5.79
C GLN A 39 6.87 -24.57 7.09
N MET A 40 5.91 -23.65 7.03
CA MET A 40 5.40 -22.95 8.21
C MET A 40 4.65 -23.86 9.18
N GLN A 41 3.90 -24.84 8.68
CA GLN A 41 3.20 -25.82 9.51
C GLN A 41 4.17 -26.70 10.31
N ALA A 42 5.36 -26.97 9.75
CA ALA A 42 6.42 -27.71 10.44
C ALA A 42 7.19 -26.88 11.48
N ASN A 43 6.91 -25.58 11.60
CA ASN A 43 7.67 -24.65 12.44
C ASN A 43 6.76 -23.82 13.34
N THR A 44 6.86 -24.01 14.66
CA THR A 44 6.09 -23.25 15.65
C THR A 44 6.64 -21.85 15.94
N ASN A 45 7.87 -21.54 15.48
CA ASN A 45 8.46 -20.21 15.66
C ASN A 45 7.96 -19.23 14.59
N LYS A 46 7.06 -18.34 15.02
CA LYS A 46 6.43 -17.32 14.17
C LYS A 46 7.42 -16.34 13.52
N THR A 47 8.46 -15.90 14.24
CA THR A 47 9.48 -14.99 13.67
C THR A 47 10.25 -15.65 12.52
N LYS A 48 10.55 -16.95 12.62
CA LYS A 48 11.14 -17.69 11.49
C LYS A 48 10.15 -17.83 10.32
N ASN A 49 8.86 -18.00 10.61
CA ASN A 49 7.82 -18.03 9.59
C ASN A 49 7.63 -16.66 8.92
N ASP A 50 7.81 -15.55 9.64
CA ASP A 50 7.78 -14.21 9.05
C ASP A 50 8.82 -14.08 7.92
N ILE A 51 10.04 -14.58 8.14
CA ILE A 51 11.11 -14.62 7.11
C ILE A 51 10.72 -15.50 5.91
N LEU A 52 10.08 -16.65 6.16
CA LEU A 52 9.56 -17.50 5.07
C LEU A 52 8.49 -16.78 4.25
N CYS A 53 7.61 -16.03 4.92
CA CYS A 53 6.57 -15.24 4.26
C CYS A 53 7.15 -14.09 3.45
N GLU A 54 8.18 -13.42 3.96
CA GLU A 54 8.90 -12.36 3.25
C GLU A 54 9.55 -12.90 1.98
N LYS A 55 10.26 -14.03 2.07
CA LYS A 55 10.84 -14.70 0.91
C LYS A 55 9.77 -15.10 -0.11
N PHE A 56 8.67 -15.69 0.36
CA PHE A 56 7.53 -16.02 -0.49
C PHE A 56 6.97 -14.78 -1.21
N ALA A 57 6.73 -13.69 -0.49
CA ALA A 57 6.16 -12.47 -1.06
C ALA A 57 7.08 -11.84 -2.13
N LYS A 58 8.39 -11.81 -1.87
CA LYS A 58 9.41 -11.33 -2.84
C LYS A 58 9.42 -12.19 -4.10
N GLU A 59 9.57 -13.51 -3.96
CA GLU A 59 9.65 -14.42 -5.10
C GLU A 59 8.32 -14.48 -5.87
N ALA A 60 7.18 -14.43 -5.18
CA ALA A 60 5.87 -14.37 -5.83
C ALA A 60 5.72 -13.08 -6.65
N ARG A 61 6.14 -11.93 -6.11
CA ARG A 61 6.12 -10.65 -6.83
C ARG A 61 7.02 -10.70 -8.06
N GLU A 62 8.26 -11.16 -7.93
CA GLU A 62 9.21 -11.29 -9.05
C GLU A 62 8.62 -12.16 -10.18
N LYS A 63 8.02 -13.30 -9.84
CA LYS A 63 7.33 -14.17 -10.82
C LYS A 63 6.15 -13.47 -11.48
N LEU A 64 5.30 -12.78 -10.72
CA LEU A 64 4.13 -12.10 -11.27
C LEU A 64 4.51 -10.92 -12.18
N LEU A 65 5.65 -10.27 -11.95
CA LEU A 65 6.20 -9.25 -12.83
C LEU A 65 6.76 -9.80 -14.15
N GLU A 66 7.03 -11.11 -14.24
CA GLU A 66 7.34 -11.77 -15.53
C GLU A 66 6.11 -11.86 -16.45
N ILE A 67 4.90 -11.66 -15.91
CA ILE A 67 3.70 -11.52 -16.72
C ILE A 67 3.75 -10.10 -17.31
N GLU A 68 4.30 -10.03 -18.53
CA GLU A 68 4.44 -8.79 -19.30
C GLU A 68 3.09 -8.10 -19.55
N ASP A 69 3.18 -6.87 -20.07
CA ASP A 69 2.07 -6.00 -20.47
C ASP A 69 0.90 -6.77 -21.10
N ILE A 70 -0.32 -6.37 -20.73
CA ILE A 70 -1.59 -6.91 -21.25
C ILE A 70 -1.65 -6.84 -22.78
N GLU A 71 -0.91 -5.93 -23.40
CA GLU A 71 -0.78 -5.77 -24.85
C GLU A 71 0.12 -6.84 -25.52
N SER A 72 0.85 -7.62 -24.73
CA SER A 72 1.76 -8.63 -25.23
C SER A 72 1.02 -9.81 -25.90
N SER A 73 1.63 -10.40 -26.94
CA SER A 73 0.99 -11.47 -27.72
C SER A 73 0.68 -12.73 -26.91
N SER A 74 1.49 -13.07 -25.91
CA SER A 74 1.22 -14.18 -24.98
C SER A 74 -0.03 -13.96 -24.12
N PHE A 75 -0.42 -12.71 -23.91
CA PHE A 75 -1.55 -12.35 -23.05
C PHE A 75 -2.88 -12.30 -23.82
N LYS A 76 -2.84 -12.05 -25.14
CA LYS A 76 -4.01 -12.00 -26.04
C LYS A 76 -5.01 -13.16 -25.88
N PRO A 77 -4.60 -14.44 -25.71
CA PRO A 77 -5.54 -15.55 -25.52
C PRO A 77 -6.38 -15.45 -24.24
N TYR A 78 -5.94 -14.64 -23.27
CA TYR A 78 -6.60 -14.46 -21.97
C TYR A 78 -7.48 -13.21 -21.90
N LEU A 79 -7.59 -12.46 -23.00
CA LEU A 79 -8.43 -11.27 -23.11
C LEU A 79 -9.70 -11.56 -23.91
N LYS A 80 -10.79 -10.92 -23.51
CA LYS A 80 -12.00 -10.86 -24.33
C LYS A 80 -11.86 -9.77 -25.41
N LYS A 81 -12.63 -9.90 -26.49
CA LYS A 81 -12.64 -8.91 -27.58
C LYS A 81 -13.17 -7.54 -27.15
N ASP A 82 -14.04 -7.50 -26.13
CA ASP A 82 -14.68 -6.31 -25.57
C ASP A 82 -13.94 -5.76 -24.34
N GLY A 83 -12.77 -6.32 -24.00
CA GLY A 83 -11.98 -5.95 -22.85
C GLY A 83 -12.15 -6.86 -21.63
N GLY A 84 -11.16 -6.82 -20.74
CA GLY A 84 -11.09 -7.69 -19.56
C GLY A 84 -10.71 -9.14 -19.87
N PHE A 85 -10.61 -9.96 -18.82
CA PHE A 85 -10.11 -11.33 -18.93
C PHE A 85 -11.19 -12.35 -19.32
N THR A 86 -10.79 -13.42 -20.01
CA THR A 86 -11.65 -14.60 -20.24
C THR A 86 -12.15 -15.18 -18.91
N THR A 87 -13.29 -15.84 -18.93
CA THR A 87 -13.90 -16.44 -17.72
C THR A 87 -12.95 -17.38 -17.00
N ASP A 88 -12.21 -18.22 -17.74
CA ASP A 88 -11.27 -19.17 -17.16
C ASP A 88 -10.06 -18.50 -16.53
N PHE A 89 -9.52 -17.46 -17.17
CA PHE A 89 -8.41 -16.70 -16.62
C PHE A 89 -8.84 -15.91 -15.36
N GLN A 90 -10.00 -15.26 -15.39
CA GLN A 90 -10.57 -14.59 -14.22
C GLN A 90 -10.79 -15.57 -13.06
N LYS A 91 -11.27 -16.79 -13.35
CA LYS A 91 -11.44 -17.86 -12.36
C LYS A 91 -10.08 -18.30 -11.78
N LEU A 92 -9.03 -18.40 -12.61
CA LEU A 92 -7.67 -18.68 -12.15
C LEU A 92 -7.16 -17.60 -11.20
N LEU A 93 -7.31 -16.31 -11.54
CA LEU A 93 -6.93 -15.19 -10.68
C LEU A 93 -7.66 -15.26 -9.33
N ASN A 94 -8.99 -15.41 -9.38
CA ASN A 94 -9.82 -15.50 -8.18
C ASN A 94 -9.41 -16.67 -7.26
N ASN A 95 -9.19 -17.86 -7.81
CA ASN A 95 -8.74 -19.04 -7.06
C ASN A 95 -7.33 -18.87 -6.48
N SER A 96 -6.51 -18.05 -7.12
CA SER A 96 -5.14 -17.74 -6.69
C SER A 96 -5.08 -16.62 -5.65
N GLY A 97 -6.20 -15.91 -5.44
CA GLY A 97 -6.25 -14.71 -4.60
C GLY A 97 -5.61 -13.50 -5.26
N LEU A 98 -5.55 -13.47 -6.60
CA LEU A 98 -4.95 -12.40 -7.38
C LEU A 98 -6.00 -11.48 -7.98
N GLN A 99 -5.59 -10.25 -8.23
CA GLN A 99 -6.30 -9.20 -8.95
C GLN A 99 -5.26 -8.39 -9.72
N ASP A 100 -5.61 -7.88 -10.88
CA ASP A 100 -4.80 -6.93 -11.63
C ASP A 100 -4.85 -5.54 -11.02
N ALA A 101 -3.72 -4.83 -11.07
CA ALA A 101 -3.62 -3.40 -10.78
C ALA A 101 -2.75 -2.76 -11.87
N TRP A 102 -3.31 -1.74 -12.51
CA TRP A 102 -2.70 -0.97 -13.60
C TRP A 102 -2.82 0.51 -13.26
N ASP A 103 -2.11 0.87 -12.21
CA ASP A 103 -2.34 2.00 -11.34
C ASP A 103 -1.01 2.74 -11.09
N GLU A 104 -1.04 3.83 -10.32
CA GLU A 104 0.13 4.68 -10.05
C GLU A 104 1.31 3.90 -9.44
N GLY A 105 2.34 3.62 -10.25
CA GLY A 105 3.50 2.83 -9.83
C GLY A 105 3.26 1.32 -9.72
N PHE A 106 2.08 0.81 -10.13
CA PHE A 106 1.72 -0.60 -10.11
C PHE A 106 1.25 -1.07 -11.49
N GLY A 107 1.98 -2.00 -12.09
CA GLY A 107 1.53 -2.75 -13.26
C GLY A 107 1.61 -4.25 -12.99
N GLY A 108 0.56 -4.98 -13.35
CA GLY A 108 0.52 -6.44 -13.30
C GLY A 108 -0.43 -7.01 -12.24
N PHE A 109 -0.10 -8.20 -11.75
CA PHE A 109 -0.98 -8.97 -10.86
C PHE A 109 -0.49 -8.93 -9.42
N TYR A 110 -1.42 -8.64 -8.51
CA TYR A 110 -1.17 -8.50 -7.09
C TYR A 110 -2.12 -9.39 -6.29
N PHE A 111 -1.71 -9.77 -5.09
CA PHE A 111 -2.64 -10.44 -4.17
C PHE A 111 -3.73 -9.45 -3.76
N LYS A 112 -4.98 -9.93 -3.73
CA LYS A 112 -6.11 -9.14 -3.24
C LYS A 112 -5.85 -8.68 -1.81
N LYS A 113 -6.25 -7.46 -1.49
CA LYS A 113 -6.21 -6.91 -0.13
C LYS A 113 -6.74 -7.91 0.89
N GLY A 114 -5.98 -8.14 1.96
CA GLY A 114 -6.29 -9.07 3.04
C GLY A 114 -6.09 -10.56 2.72
N TYR A 115 -5.79 -10.93 1.47
CA TYR A 115 -5.64 -12.34 1.08
C TYR A 115 -4.46 -13.00 1.81
N LEU A 116 -3.28 -12.38 1.74
CA LEU A 116 -2.06 -12.90 2.38
C LEU A 116 -2.21 -12.98 3.91
N ALA A 117 -2.73 -11.90 4.52
CA ALA A 117 -2.99 -11.90 5.96
C ALA A 117 -3.96 -13.01 6.36
N LYS A 118 -5.00 -13.28 5.57
CA LYS A 118 -5.98 -14.34 5.84
C LYS A 118 -5.37 -15.74 5.75
N ILE A 119 -4.57 -16.03 4.73
CA ILE A 119 -4.00 -17.37 4.53
C ILE A 119 -2.89 -17.68 5.55
N PHE A 120 -2.13 -16.67 5.96
CA PHE A 120 -0.97 -16.85 6.83
C PHE A 120 -1.22 -16.51 8.31
N LYS A 121 -2.43 -16.06 8.69
CA LYS A 121 -2.77 -15.59 10.06
C LYS A 121 -2.34 -16.51 11.20
N ASN A 122 -2.37 -17.83 11.00
CA ASN A 122 -2.07 -18.80 12.05
C ASN A 122 -0.56 -19.04 12.19
N TYR A 123 0.23 -18.67 11.20
CA TYR A 123 1.66 -19.01 11.10
C TYR A 123 2.58 -17.84 11.43
N LEU A 124 2.07 -16.61 11.35
CA LEU A 124 2.86 -15.38 11.44
C LEU A 124 2.72 -14.70 12.80
N SER A 125 3.70 -13.85 13.11
CA SER A 125 3.63 -12.94 14.26
C SER A 125 2.54 -11.89 14.06
N GLU A 126 2.06 -11.31 15.16
CA GLU A 126 1.14 -10.18 15.09
C GLU A 126 1.77 -8.97 14.40
N GLU A 127 3.08 -8.76 14.58
CA GLU A 127 3.86 -7.71 13.92
C GLU A 127 3.77 -7.86 12.40
N TYR A 128 4.17 -9.04 11.88
CA TYR A 128 4.24 -9.24 10.45
C TYR A 128 2.85 -9.29 9.79
N LEU A 129 1.82 -9.78 10.50
CA LEU A 129 0.44 -9.69 10.02
C LEU A 129 -0.05 -8.25 9.89
N LEU A 130 0.35 -7.38 10.81
CA LEU A 130 0.00 -5.97 10.74
C LEU A 130 0.74 -5.31 9.56
N TYR A 131 2.03 -5.61 9.37
CA TYR A 131 2.81 -5.18 8.22
C TYR A 131 2.18 -5.60 6.88
N ILE A 132 1.75 -6.86 6.74
CA ILE A 132 1.07 -7.32 5.51
C ILE A 132 -0.19 -6.51 5.22
N ARG A 133 -1.01 -6.21 6.23
CA ARG A 133 -2.24 -5.41 6.05
C ARG A 133 -1.98 -3.97 5.66
N ILE A 134 -0.82 -3.42 6.05
CA ILE A 134 -0.39 -2.08 5.67
C ILE A 134 0.07 -2.08 4.20
N ASN A 135 0.67 -3.16 3.72
CA ASN A 135 1.26 -3.22 2.37
C ASN A 135 0.34 -3.81 1.29
N ASP A 136 -0.58 -4.71 1.63
CA ASP A 136 -1.41 -5.40 0.62
C ASP A 136 -2.54 -4.53 0.01
N ILE A 137 -2.80 -3.35 0.60
CA ILE A 137 -3.72 -2.36 0.08
C ILE A 137 -3.09 -1.46 -0.99
N ARG A 138 -1.76 -1.28 -0.97
CA ARG A 138 -1.02 -0.26 -1.75
C ARG A 138 -1.28 -0.31 -3.24
N PRO A 139 -1.30 -1.50 -3.90
CA PRO A 139 -1.54 -1.57 -5.34
C PRO A 139 -2.91 -1.02 -5.78
N PHE A 140 -3.86 -0.88 -4.86
CA PHE A 140 -5.25 -0.55 -5.15
C PHE A 140 -5.66 0.82 -4.60
N MET A 141 -4.71 1.64 -4.13
CA MET A 141 -5.02 2.92 -3.47
C MET A 141 -5.29 4.05 -4.45
N TYR A 142 -4.57 4.09 -5.56
CA TYR A 142 -4.50 5.26 -6.42
C TYR A 142 -4.59 4.90 -7.89
N ASN A 143 -5.43 5.59 -8.65
CA ASN A 143 -5.51 5.48 -10.11
C ASN A 143 -5.76 6.87 -10.68
N ASP A 144 -4.96 7.29 -11.67
CA ASP A 144 -5.03 8.59 -12.32
C ASP A 144 -5.15 9.72 -11.29
N ALA A 145 -4.19 9.79 -10.37
CA ALA A 145 -4.18 10.74 -9.24
C ALA A 145 -5.48 10.83 -8.40
N ALA A 146 -6.32 9.79 -8.41
CA ALA A 146 -7.57 9.69 -7.63
C ALA A 146 -7.47 8.60 -6.54
N LEU A 147 -8.16 8.82 -5.41
CA LEU A 147 -8.16 7.85 -4.30
C LEU A 147 -9.24 6.81 -4.57
N MET A 148 -8.81 5.57 -4.76
CA MET A 148 -9.69 4.45 -5.16
C MET A 148 -10.28 3.70 -3.96
N ILE A 149 -9.63 3.76 -2.81
CA ILE A 149 -10.17 3.21 -1.56
C ILE A 149 -11.09 4.22 -0.87
N SER A 150 -11.99 3.74 -0.02
CA SER A 150 -12.83 4.64 0.77
C SER A 150 -12.03 5.39 1.84
N TRP A 151 -12.52 6.56 2.25
CA TRP A 151 -11.97 7.33 3.37
C TRP A 151 -11.93 6.51 4.67
N ASP A 152 -12.92 5.65 4.93
CA ASP A 152 -12.94 4.79 6.12
C ASP A 152 -11.87 3.70 6.05
N GLU A 153 -11.56 3.18 4.86
CA GLU A 153 -10.45 2.25 4.65
C GLU A 153 -9.09 2.93 4.85
N LEU A 154 -8.92 4.16 4.34
CA LEU A 154 -7.72 4.95 4.58
C LEU A 154 -7.55 5.29 6.08
N GLY A 155 -8.63 5.64 6.78
CA GLY A 155 -8.62 5.81 8.24
C GLY A 155 -8.25 4.52 8.97
N THR A 156 -8.71 3.35 8.50
CA THR A 156 -8.34 2.05 9.07
C THR A 156 -6.85 1.74 8.84
N LEU A 157 -6.32 2.08 7.66
CA LEU A 157 -4.90 1.96 7.33
C LEU A 157 -4.04 2.81 8.28
N LEU A 158 -4.39 4.09 8.46
CA LEU A 158 -3.70 4.98 9.41
C LEU A 158 -3.71 4.47 10.85
N LEU A 159 -4.81 3.81 11.27
CA LEU A 159 -4.87 3.19 12.59
C LEU A 159 -3.90 1.99 12.68
N ASN A 160 -3.83 1.16 11.64
CA ASN A 160 -2.90 0.03 11.59
C ASN A 160 -1.45 0.49 11.64
N GLU A 161 -1.10 1.53 10.88
CA GLU A 161 0.25 2.11 10.89
C GLU A 161 0.58 2.77 12.23
N SER A 162 -0.36 3.55 12.79
CA SER A 162 -0.23 4.13 14.14
C SER A 162 0.09 3.05 15.18
N ASN A 163 -0.65 1.94 15.13
CA ASN A 163 -0.45 0.81 16.04
C ASN A 163 0.88 0.11 15.78
N PHE A 164 1.29 -0.03 14.52
CA PHE A 164 2.56 -0.66 14.17
C PHE A 164 3.74 0.14 14.72
N ILE A 165 3.77 1.45 14.45
CA ILE A 165 4.85 2.36 14.89
C ILE A 165 4.94 2.37 16.42
N LYS A 166 3.81 2.38 17.13
CA LYS A 166 3.78 2.36 18.60
C LYS A 166 4.20 1.01 19.19
N LYS A 167 3.69 -0.09 18.65
CA LYS A 167 3.85 -1.44 19.24
C LYS A 167 5.18 -2.10 18.88
N TYR A 168 5.77 -1.76 17.73
CA TYR A 168 6.97 -2.43 17.21
C TYR A 168 8.11 -1.44 16.87
N PRO A 169 8.60 -0.66 17.85
CA PRO A 169 9.66 0.34 17.64
C PRO A 169 11.02 -0.26 17.24
N ASN A 170 11.20 -1.57 17.38
CA ASN A 170 12.42 -2.30 17.00
C ASN A 170 12.23 -3.12 15.71
N SER A 171 11.10 -2.99 15.03
CA SER A 171 10.84 -3.73 13.80
C SER A 171 11.82 -3.34 12.69
N LYS A 172 12.29 -4.33 11.93
CA LYS A 172 13.02 -4.07 10.68
C LYS A 172 12.17 -3.36 9.62
N LYS A 173 10.84 -3.42 9.75
CA LYS A 173 9.88 -2.77 8.84
C LYS A 173 9.48 -1.37 9.28
N LEU A 174 9.97 -0.90 10.43
CA LEU A 174 9.54 0.38 11.01
C LEU A 174 9.79 1.56 10.06
N LYS A 175 10.96 1.61 9.39
CA LYS A 175 11.29 2.72 8.48
C LYS A 175 10.30 2.81 7.32
N GLU A 176 10.04 1.68 6.66
CA GLU A 176 9.05 1.57 5.58
C GLU A 176 7.66 2.02 6.05
N VAL A 177 7.18 1.49 7.18
CA VAL A 177 5.85 1.84 7.71
C VAL A 177 5.76 3.31 8.10
N LYS A 178 6.83 3.91 8.63
CA LYS A 178 6.85 5.36 8.95
C LYS A 178 6.75 6.23 7.68
N LEU A 179 7.36 5.82 6.57
CA LEU A 179 7.25 6.51 5.29
C LEU A 179 5.82 6.40 4.74
N CYS A 180 5.25 5.19 4.72
CA CYS A 180 3.86 5.01 4.31
C CYS A 180 2.89 5.84 5.18
N TYR A 181 3.09 5.83 6.49
CA TYR A 181 2.29 6.60 7.43
C TYR A 181 2.35 8.11 7.16
N ALA A 182 3.52 8.62 6.81
CA ALA A 182 3.67 10.04 6.49
C ALA A 182 2.83 10.42 5.26
N ASP A 183 2.94 9.64 4.20
CA ASP A 183 2.19 9.87 2.96
C ASP A 183 0.69 9.70 3.18
N ASP A 184 0.27 8.64 3.89
CA ASP A 184 -1.14 8.34 4.15
C ASP A 184 -1.80 9.39 5.04
N VAL A 185 -1.07 9.99 5.99
CA VAL A 185 -1.59 11.10 6.82
C VAL A 185 -1.90 12.29 5.91
N ILE A 186 -0.99 12.62 5.01
CA ILE A 186 -1.18 13.74 4.08
C ILE A 186 -2.37 13.46 3.15
N THR A 187 -2.45 12.27 2.55
CA THR A 187 -3.59 11.86 1.73
C THR A 187 -4.90 11.90 2.52
N PHE A 188 -4.91 11.42 3.77
CA PHE A 188 -6.15 11.41 4.58
C PHE A 188 -6.62 12.81 4.93
N ILE A 189 -5.70 13.75 5.14
CA ILE A 189 -6.00 15.12 5.56
C ILE A 189 -6.31 16.05 4.39
N PHE A 190 -5.55 15.94 3.30
CA PHE A 190 -5.62 16.86 2.17
C PHE A 190 -6.27 16.22 0.93
N GLY A 191 -6.25 14.91 0.82
CA GLY A 191 -6.59 14.20 -0.40
C GLY A 191 -5.44 14.22 -1.40
N ILE A 192 -5.78 13.92 -2.66
CA ILE A 192 -4.89 13.95 -3.81
C ILE A 192 -5.59 14.67 -4.97
N ASP A 193 -4.87 14.97 -6.05
CA ASP A 193 -5.30 15.91 -7.09
C ASP A 193 -6.72 15.68 -7.62
N ASN A 194 -7.07 14.43 -7.98
CA ASN A 194 -8.40 14.10 -8.50
C ASN A 194 -9.39 13.66 -7.41
N THR A 195 -8.99 13.69 -6.14
CA THR A 195 -9.85 13.41 -4.99
C THR A 195 -9.49 14.31 -3.79
N PRO A 196 -9.61 15.65 -3.94
CA PRO A 196 -9.24 16.58 -2.89
C PRO A 196 -10.22 16.46 -1.72
N SER A 197 -9.72 16.24 -0.51
CA SER A 197 -10.55 16.02 0.68
C SER A 197 -11.47 17.21 1.00
N PHE A 198 -11.05 18.43 0.64
CA PHE A 198 -11.78 19.66 0.97
C PHE A 198 -13.07 19.82 0.16
N GLU A 199 -13.16 19.16 -1.00
CA GLU A 199 -14.36 19.13 -1.85
C GLU A 199 -15.30 17.96 -1.52
N ILE A 200 -14.88 17.06 -0.63
CA ILE A 200 -15.55 15.78 -0.38
C ILE A 200 -16.09 15.75 1.07
N PRO A 201 -17.38 16.04 1.31
CA PRO A 201 -17.94 16.11 2.66
C PRO A 201 -17.76 14.84 3.49
N VAL A 202 -17.76 13.66 2.86
CA VAL A 202 -17.53 12.39 3.54
C VAL A 202 -16.13 12.28 4.13
N ALA A 203 -15.11 12.90 3.50
CA ALA A 203 -13.74 12.92 4.02
C ALA A 203 -13.69 13.58 5.40
N ARG A 204 -14.22 14.81 5.53
CA ARG A 204 -14.28 15.52 6.82
C ARG A 204 -15.12 14.77 7.86
N LYS A 205 -16.22 14.13 7.45
CA LYS A 205 -17.05 13.32 8.35
C LYS A 205 -16.24 12.12 8.90
N THR A 206 -15.53 11.42 8.03
CA THR A 206 -14.66 10.31 8.42
C THR A 206 -13.51 10.77 9.32
N MET A 207 -12.86 11.90 9.04
CA MET A 207 -11.84 12.49 9.93
C MET A 207 -12.38 12.75 11.35
N LYS A 208 -13.57 13.34 11.47
CA LYS A 208 -14.22 13.56 12.77
C LYS A 208 -14.51 12.24 13.50
N ALA A 209 -15.04 11.26 12.77
CA ALA A 209 -15.31 9.94 13.32
C ALA A 209 -14.02 9.22 13.76
N PHE A 210 -12.94 9.34 12.97
CA PHE A 210 -11.62 8.78 13.28
C PHE A 210 -11.07 9.36 14.58
N VAL A 211 -11.05 10.69 14.73
CA VAL A 211 -10.59 11.37 15.95
C VAL A 211 -11.41 10.95 17.18
N SER A 212 -12.73 10.80 17.03
CA SER A 212 -13.61 10.40 18.13
C SER A 212 -13.43 8.93 18.54
N LYS A 213 -13.22 8.02 17.57
CA LYS A 213 -13.10 6.58 17.81
C LYS A 213 -11.70 6.18 18.25
N ASN A 214 -10.68 6.91 17.81
CA ASN A 214 -9.28 6.54 18.00
C ASN A 214 -8.49 7.68 18.68
N PRO A 215 -8.87 8.14 19.88
CA PRO A 215 -8.23 9.29 20.53
C PRO A 215 -6.71 9.12 20.72
N GLU A 216 -6.27 7.86 20.88
CA GLU A 216 -4.87 7.48 21.11
C GLU A 216 -4.10 7.15 19.81
N ALA A 217 -4.68 7.25 18.61
CA ALA A 217 -3.92 7.01 17.38
C ALA A 217 -2.87 8.12 17.16
N LEU A 218 -1.71 7.79 16.57
CA LEU A 218 -0.69 8.80 16.21
C LEU A 218 -1.26 9.87 15.28
N ALA A 219 -2.14 9.46 14.35
CA ALA A 219 -2.78 10.37 13.39
C ALA A 219 -3.78 11.35 14.04
N THR A 220 -4.32 11.05 15.22
CA THR A 220 -5.38 11.86 15.85
C THR A 220 -4.97 13.31 16.11
N PRO A 221 -3.84 13.63 16.76
CA PRO A 221 -3.39 15.02 16.90
C PRO A 221 -3.22 15.75 15.56
N LEU A 222 -2.72 15.07 14.53
CA LEU A 222 -2.51 15.66 13.19
C LEU A 222 -3.85 16.01 12.52
N VAL A 223 -4.81 15.09 12.58
CA VAL A 223 -6.18 15.32 12.05
C VAL A 223 -6.90 16.41 12.85
N LYS A 224 -6.68 16.50 14.17
CA LYS A 224 -7.22 17.60 14.99
C LYS A 224 -6.71 18.96 14.55
N ILE A 225 -5.41 19.11 14.30
CA ILE A 225 -4.82 20.35 13.75
C ILE A 225 -5.59 20.75 12.49
N TYR A 226 -5.84 19.83 11.56
CA TYR A 226 -6.63 20.14 10.36
C TYR A 226 -8.06 20.58 10.67
N LEU A 227 -8.80 19.78 11.45
CA LEU A 227 -10.20 20.03 11.77
C LEU A 227 -10.43 21.34 12.53
N GLU A 228 -9.50 21.71 13.42
CA GLU A 228 -9.53 22.94 14.22
C GLU A 228 -9.22 24.19 13.39
N ASN A 229 -8.43 24.07 12.33
CA ASN A 229 -8.04 25.20 11.46
C ASN A 229 -8.90 25.32 10.20
N THR A 230 -9.93 24.49 10.06
CA THR A 230 -10.84 24.49 8.90
C THR A 230 -12.31 24.51 9.32
N LYS A 231 -13.17 25.03 8.47
CA LYS A 231 -14.63 25.10 8.65
C LYS A 231 -15.35 24.65 7.39
N VAL A 232 -16.66 24.40 7.47
CA VAL A 232 -17.49 24.08 6.31
C VAL A 232 -18.20 25.35 5.85
N ASN A 233 -18.11 25.69 4.57
CA ASN A 233 -18.81 26.83 4.00
C ASN A 233 -20.28 26.47 3.66
N LYS A 234 -21.06 27.45 3.19
CA LYS A 234 -22.47 27.26 2.82
C LYS A 234 -22.70 26.21 1.71
N ASN A 235 -21.68 25.89 0.92
CA ASN A 235 -21.74 24.90 -0.16
C ASN A 235 -21.34 23.49 0.32
N GLY A 236 -21.06 23.30 1.62
CA GLY A 236 -20.62 22.02 2.15
C GLY A 236 -19.13 21.71 1.96
N MET A 237 -18.37 22.64 1.36
CA MET A 237 -16.92 22.48 1.14
C MET A 237 -16.14 22.87 2.39
N THR A 238 -15.03 22.18 2.64
CA THR A 238 -14.09 22.54 3.69
C THR A 238 -13.21 23.71 3.24
N VAL A 239 -13.11 24.75 4.06
CA VAL A 239 -12.30 25.95 3.81
C VAL A 239 -11.44 26.26 5.03
N TYR A 240 -10.31 26.92 4.80
CA TYR A 240 -9.45 27.39 5.90
C TYR A 240 -10.17 28.45 6.75
N LYS A 241 -9.87 28.47 8.05
CA LYS A 241 -10.31 29.55 8.95
C LYS A 241 -9.44 30.79 8.76
N ASP A 242 -8.15 30.57 8.53
CA ASP A 242 -7.12 31.58 8.23
C ASP A 242 -6.36 31.11 6.99
N GLU A 243 -6.51 31.84 5.88
CA GLU A 243 -5.90 31.52 4.59
C GLU A 243 -4.39 31.79 4.57
N ASN A 244 -3.88 32.60 5.50
CA ASN A 244 -2.44 32.88 5.61
C ASN A 244 -1.69 31.80 6.39
N LYS A 245 -2.42 30.88 7.04
CA LYS A 245 -1.83 29.82 7.85
C LYS A 245 -1.47 28.62 6.96
N ASN A 246 -0.17 28.35 6.83
CA ASN A 246 0.28 27.15 6.15
C ASN A 246 0.04 25.89 7.00
N LEU A 247 -1.13 25.28 6.81
CA LEU A 247 -1.56 24.10 7.55
C LEU A 247 -0.75 22.85 7.19
N TYR A 248 -0.28 22.77 5.94
CA TYR A 248 0.56 21.67 5.50
C TYR A 248 1.87 21.65 6.29
N ASP A 249 2.57 22.78 6.37
CA ASP A 249 3.85 22.88 7.11
C ASP A 249 3.67 22.56 8.60
N LEU A 250 2.58 23.02 9.21
CA LEU A 250 2.28 22.75 10.63
C LEU A 250 2.06 21.26 10.89
N ILE A 251 1.30 20.59 10.02
CA ILE A 251 1.04 19.16 10.13
C ILE A 251 2.32 18.37 9.84
N ASN A 252 3.08 18.76 8.82
CA ASN A 252 4.35 18.12 8.48
C ASN A 252 5.37 18.23 9.63
N ALA A 253 5.47 19.38 10.29
CA ALA A 253 6.36 19.57 11.42
C ALA A 253 5.98 18.68 12.63
N GLU A 254 4.70 18.56 12.95
CA GLU A 254 4.26 17.65 14.02
C GLU A 254 4.43 16.18 13.62
N LEU A 255 4.24 15.84 12.34
CA LEU A 255 4.49 14.51 11.80
C LEU A 255 5.98 14.13 11.91
N GLU A 256 6.91 14.99 11.49
CA GLU A 256 8.36 14.77 11.64
C GLU A 256 8.76 14.57 13.10
N LYS A 257 8.17 15.35 14.01
CA LYS A 257 8.38 15.19 15.46
C LYS A 257 7.88 13.83 15.96
N GLN A 258 6.72 13.35 15.52
CA GLN A 258 6.22 12.02 15.87
C GLN A 258 7.11 10.89 15.31
N LEU A 259 7.69 11.11 14.13
CA LEU A 259 8.55 10.14 13.47
C LEU A 259 9.99 10.15 13.99
N GLY A 260 10.38 11.18 14.75
CA GLY A 260 11.69 11.32 15.39
C GLY A 260 12.79 11.82 14.45
N GLY A 261 12.42 12.55 13.39
CA GLY A 261 13.37 13.07 12.40
C GLY A 261 12.67 13.57 11.14
N LYS A 262 13.43 14.15 10.21
CA LYS A 262 12.87 14.63 8.94
C LYS A 262 12.44 13.45 8.07
N ILE A 263 11.32 13.60 7.37
CA ILE A 263 10.83 12.56 6.44
C ILE A 263 11.84 12.36 5.29
N SER A 264 12.50 13.42 4.84
CA SER A 264 13.54 13.35 3.79
C SER A 264 14.77 12.54 4.22
N GLU A 265 15.18 12.65 5.48
CA GLU A 265 16.29 11.87 6.05
C GLU A 265 15.89 10.40 6.16
N LEU A 266 14.69 10.12 6.68
CA LEU A 266 14.13 8.77 6.76
C LEU A 266 14.05 8.08 5.38
N SER A 267 13.63 8.84 4.35
CA SER A 267 13.56 8.38 2.96
C SER A 267 14.95 8.06 2.40
N SER A 268 15.92 8.96 2.57
CA SER A 268 17.31 8.77 2.11
C SER A 268 17.97 7.54 2.75
N GLU A 269 17.76 7.34 4.05
CA GLU A 269 18.24 6.16 4.77
C GLU A 269 17.59 4.87 4.28
N PHE A 270 16.29 4.90 4.00
CA PHE A 270 15.58 3.72 3.51
C PHE A 270 16.11 3.30 2.13
N TYR A 271 16.22 4.23 1.18
CA TYR A 271 16.70 3.89 -0.16
C TYR A 271 18.17 3.49 -0.21
N SER A 272 19.03 4.04 0.66
CA SER A 272 20.43 3.59 0.73
C SER A 272 20.59 2.16 1.24
N GLN A 273 19.65 1.65 2.05
CA GLN A 273 19.63 0.25 2.49
C GLN A 273 19.20 -0.75 1.40
N TYR A 274 18.47 -0.28 0.38
CA TYR A 274 17.98 -1.12 -0.72
C TYR A 274 18.84 -1.03 -1.99
N ASN A 275 19.60 0.05 -2.16
CA ASN A 275 20.47 0.28 -3.33
C ASN A 275 21.95 0.01 -3.02
N GLY A 276 22.27 -0.48 -1.83
CA GLY A 276 23.62 -0.87 -1.44
C GLY A 276 23.91 -2.33 -1.77
N ASP A 277 24.09 -2.63 -3.06
CA ASP A 277 24.84 -3.78 -3.60
C ASP A 277 25.56 -3.31 -4.89
#